data_AF-A0A1D2NL36-F1
#
_entry.id   AF-A0A1D2NL36-F1
#
_cell.length_a   1.000
_cell.length_b   1.000
_cell.length_c   1.000
_cell.angle_alpha   90.00
_cell.angle_beta   90.00
_cell.angle_gamma   90.00
#
_symmetry.space_group_name_H-M   'P 1'
#
loop_
_entity.id
_entity.type
_entity.pdbx_description
1 polymer ?
#
loop_
_entity_poly.entity_id
_entity_poly.type
_entity_poly.pdbx_seq_one_letter_code
_entity_poly.pdbx_strand_id
1 'polypeptide(L)'
;MGSSSDISVWDLWAETAKESESLGDPVFLECLEAVTNSRIFVDLPDDKLKNSLSIINTLLNDPKTRSKGLTLLSEFLAQSNPSRLIAFQDSVVSALHLVVKGLESPLASNVLVSFIPKCHSMTEVNQSMTSSIIPKILAHFCENSQDSNTQKSVEELALLRVCLEEYHGPCGQFRDKLEKVLVPLLDSENGNLVDFLGDVMPLLSYAGGGGGGGEKHTKDWSDMLTKILKTTYSTVYTLYGSSCPLLEPENPFDGEELSGLKRITEPQVLLRMSLIKRRLHRLLVVISSYLREINIILVISECLFQLLN
;
A
#
# COMPACT_ATOMS: atom_id res chain seq x y z
N MET A 1 31.87 40.10 28.70
CA MET A 1 30.77 39.23 29.15
C MET A 1 30.28 38.51 27.91
N GLY A 2 30.70 37.25 27.74
CA GLY A 2 30.34 36.47 26.56
C GLY A 2 28.86 36.16 26.60
N SER A 3 28.14 36.52 25.55
CA SER A 3 26.81 35.99 25.30
C SER A 3 26.95 34.47 25.18
N SER A 4 26.45 33.73 26.17
CA SER A 4 26.08 32.33 25.99
C SER A 4 25.15 32.30 24.79
N SER A 5 25.65 31.90 23.62
CA SER A 5 24.80 31.64 22.47
C SER A 5 23.93 30.46 22.88
N ASP A 6 22.66 30.73 23.18
CA ASP A 6 21.67 29.68 23.40
C ASP A 6 21.66 28.80 22.14
N ILE A 7 22.32 27.65 22.22
CA ILE A 7 22.31 26.63 21.18
C ILE A 7 20.85 26.24 21.05
N SER A 8 20.24 26.56 19.90
CA SER A 8 18.84 26.22 19.73
C SER A 8 18.72 24.69 19.71
N VAL A 9 17.59 24.15 20.18
CA VAL A 9 17.31 22.69 20.13
C VAL A 9 17.49 22.17 18.70
N TRP A 10 17.26 23.02 17.71
CA TRP A 10 17.55 22.78 16.30
C TRP A 10 19.04 22.58 15.96
N ASP A 11 19.92 23.42 16.50
CA ASP A 11 21.36 23.33 16.21
C ASP A 11 21.95 22.06 16.85
N LEU A 12 21.55 21.75 18.08
CA LEU A 12 21.89 20.51 18.77
C LEU A 12 21.40 19.28 17.98
N TRP A 13 20.17 19.36 17.45
CA TRP A 13 19.61 18.31 16.59
C TRP A 13 20.40 18.13 15.30
N ALA A 14 20.74 19.22 14.61
CA ALA A 14 21.40 19.17 13.30
C ALA A 14 22.82 18.60 13.39
N GLU A 15 23.49 18.82 14.52
CA GLU A 15 24.78 18.21 14.85
C GLU A 15 24.61 16.73 15.22
N THR A 16 23.69 16.41 16.16
CA THR A 16 23.45 15.02 16.61
C THR A 16 23.02 14.10 15.46
N ALA A 17 22.18 14.58 14.55
CA ALA A 17 21.73 13.82 13.38
C ALA A 17 22.88 13.47 12.42
N LYS A 18 23.96 14.26 12.41
CA LYS A 18 25.16 14.02 11.58
C LYS A 18 26.19 13.14 12.28
N GLU A 19 26.35 13.29 13.59
CA GLU A 19 27.39 12.61 14.36
C GLU A 19 26.99 11.20 14.79
N SER A 20 25.71 10.96 15.03
CA SER A 20 25.23 9.64 15.41
C SER A 20 25.49 8.62 14.31
N GLU A 21 26.00 7.43 14.64
CA GLU A 21 26.25 6.35 13.68
C GLU A 21 25.07 5.37 13.54
N SER A 22 24.18 5.24 14.54
CA SER A 22 23.10 4.24 14.53
C SER A 22 21.73 4.79 14.98
N LEU A 23 20.65 4.11 14.58
CA LEU A 23 19.29 4.40 15.07
C LEU A 23 19.11 4.12 16.57
N GLY A 24 19.92 3.23 17.14
CA GLY A 24 19.86 2.85 18.55
C GLY A 24 20.72 3.75 19.44
N ASP A 25 21.26 4.84 18.90
CA ASP A 25 22.02 5.82 19.66
C ASP A 25 21.08 6.56 20.62
N PRO A 26 21.29 6.45 21.95
CA PRO A 26 20.44 7.09 22.94
C PRO A 26 20.33 8.60 22.74
N VAL A 27 21.42 9.26 22.32
CA VAL A 27 21.44 10.71 22.12
C VAL A 27 20.55 11.10 20.94
N PHE A 28 20.61 10.32 19.86
CA PHE A 28 19.72 10.52 18.72
C PHE A 28 18.25 10.32 19.09
N LEU A 29 17.94 9.29 19.89
CA LEU A 29 16.56 9.00 20.33
C LEU A 29 16.02 10.09 21.26
N GLU A 30 16.82 10.58 22.20
CA GLU A 30 16.46 11.70 23.08
C GLU A 30 16.22 12.98 22.26
N CYS A 31 17.08 13.27 21.27
CA CYS A 31 16.88 14.40 20.36
C CYS A 31 15.62 14.24 19.50
N LEU A 32 15.33 13.03 19.01
CA LEU A 32 14.12 12.75 18.25
C LEU A 32 12.87 12.96 19.12
N GLU A 33 12.87 12.46 20.35
CA GLU A 33 11.77 12.65 21.29
C GLU A 33 11.56 14.14 21.61
N ALA A 34 12.65 14.90 21.81
CA ALA A 34 12.58 16.35 21.99
C ALA A 34 11.97 17.07 20.77
N VAL A 35 12.33 16.65 19.54
CA VAL A 35 11.77 17.20 18.30
C VAL A 35 10.27 16.90 18.17
N THR A 36 9.86 15.66 18.45
CA THR A 36 8.46 15.23 18.40
C THR A 36 7.62 15.98 19.44
N ASN A 37 8.09 16.05 20.69
CA ASN A 37 7.36 16.69 21.79
C ASN A 37 7.27 18.22 21.62
N SER A 38 8.33 18.85 21.13
CA SER A 38 8.39 20.31 21.00
C SER A 38 7.84 20.83 19.67
N ARG A 39 7.49 19.94 18.75
CA ARG A 39 6.97 20.28 17.41
C ARG A 39 7.83 21.29 16.64
N ILE A 40 9.15 21.09 16.68
CA ILE A 40 10.15 22.08 16.24
C ILE A 40 9.96 22.49 14.78
N PHE A 41 9.50 21.60 13.90
CA PHE A 41 9.29 21.89 12.48
C PHE A 41 8.10 22.80 12.18
N VAL A 42 7.17 22.99 13.12
CA VAL A 42 6.00 23.84 12.93
C VAL A 42 6.40 25.31 12.80
N ASP A 43 7.29 25.77 13.69
CA ASP A 43 7.67 27.18 13.84
C ASP A 43 9.06 27.50 13.27
N LEU A 44 9.75 26.50 12.74
CA LEU A 44 11.07 26.68 12.12
C LEU A 44 10.98 27.66 10.93
N PRO A 45 11.84 28.69 10.83
CA PRO A 45 11.95 29.56 9.66
C PRO A 45 12.23 28.78 8.36
N ASP A 46 11.78 29.30 7.21
CA ASP A 46 11.84 28.58 5.92
C ASP A 46 13.27 28.20 5.48
N ASP A 47 14.27 29.03 5.80
CA ASP A 47 15.68 28.74 5.55
C ASP A 47 16.17 27.54 6.37
N LYS A 48 15.81 27.49 7.65
CA LYS A 48 16.13 26.35 8.52
C LYS A 48 15.34 25.10 8.15
N LEU A 49 14.08 25.26 7.73
CA LEU A 49 13.25 24.16 7.24
C LEU A 49 13.82 23.54 5.96
N LYS A 50 14.28 24.36 5.02
CA LYS A 50 14.99 23.91 3.82
C LYS A 50 16.31 23.19 4.17
N ASN A 51 17.08 23.73 5.11
CA ASN A 51 18.30 23.08 5.60
C ASN A 51 17.99 21.73 6.26
N SER A 52 16.88 21.63 7.00
CA SER A 52 16.40 20.36 7.60
C SER A 52 16.24 19.28 6.54
N LEU A 53 15.54 19.63 5.46
CA LEU A 53 15.26 18.70 4.38
C LEU A 53 16.53 18.32 3.61
N SER A 54 17.49 19.23 3.50
CA SER A 54 18.82 18.93 2.95
C SER A 54 19.58 17.91 3.79
N ILE A 55 19.60 18.06 5.12
CA ILE A 55 20.23 17.10 6.04
C ILE A 55 19.55 15.73 5.92
N ILE A 56 18.21 15.70 5.93
CA ILE A 56 17.42 14.49 5.75
C ILE A 56 17.77 13.80 4.42
N ASN A 57 17.87 14.55 3.31
CA ASN A 57 18.26 14.01 2.02
C ASN A 57 19.67 13.40 2.03
N THR A 58 20.63 14.03 2.72
CA THR A 58 21.96 13.45 2.90
C THR A 58 21.90 12.11 3.63
N LEU A 59 21.12 12.02 4.71
CA LEU A 59 20.94 10.78 5.48
C LEU A 59 20.21 9.69 4.68
N LEU A 60 19.18 10.05 3.91
CA LEU A 60 18.43 9.10 3.08
C LEU A 60 19.30 8.49 1.96
N ASN A 61 20.26 9.27 1.45
CA ASN A 61 21.10 8.84 0.34
C ASN A 61 22.12 7.76 0.76
N ASP A 62 22.63 7.80 1.99
CA ASP A 62 23.58 6.80 2.50
C ASP A 62 22.82 5.59 3.12
N PRO A 63 23.03 4.35 2.62
CA PRO A 63 22.42 3.15 3.19
C PRO A 63 22.62 2.98 4.71
N LYS A 64 23.75 3.44 5.27
CA LYS A 64 24.05 3.31 6.71
C LYS A 64 23.20 4.21 7.58
N THR A 65 22.81 5.37 7.05
CA THR A 65 22.04 6.39 7.78
C THR A 65 20.61 6.52 7.28
N ARG A 66 20.24 5.79 6.23
CA ARG A 66 18.91 5.85 5.60
C ARG A 66 17.77 5.67 6.57
N SER A 67 17.85 4.70 7.49
CA SER A 67 16.77 4.45 8.44
C SER A 67 16.59 5.62 9.44
N LYS A 68 17.67 6.34 9.78
CA LYS A 68 17.57 7.62 10.53
C LYS A 68 16.92 8.69 9.66
N GLY A 69 17.36 8.82 8.42
CA GLY A 69 16.76 9.72 7.44
C GLY A 69 15.25 9.50 7.27
N LEU A 70 14.80 8.24 7.21
CA LEU A 70 13.38 7.88 7.11
C LEU A 70 12.60 8.27 8.37
N THR A 71 13.16 8.02 9.54
CA THR A 71 12.55 8.38 10.83
C THR A 71 12.40 9.90 10.96
N LEU A 72 13.45 10.64 10.62
CA LEU A 72 13.43 12.10 10.63
C LEU A 72 12.49 12.67 9.57
N LEU A 73 12.45 12.09 8.38
CA LEU A 73 11.52 12.50 7.34
C LEU A 73 10.07 12.29 7.78
N SER A 74 9.78 11.16 8.43
CA SER A 74 8.45 10.88 9.00
C SER A 74 8.01 12.00 9.95
N GLU A 75 8.87 12.37 10.91
CA GLU A 75 8.57 13.44 11.86
C GLU A 75 8.47 14.81 11.18
N PHE A 76 9.40 15.11 10.28
CA PHE A 76 9.41 16.35 9.50
C PHE A 76 8.09 16.54 8.72
N LEU A 77 7.61 15.50 8.03
CA LEU A 77 6.38 15.54 7.24
C LEU A 77 5.10 15.49 8.09
N ALA A 78 5.17 14.93 9.30
CA ALA A 78 4.06 14.94 10.26
C ALA A 78 3.81 16.35 10.82
N GLN A 79 4.88 17.09 11.08
CA GLN A 79 4.82 18.44 11.64
C GLN A 79 4.70 19.55 10.59
N SER A 80 5.22 19.34 9.38
CA SER A 80 5.25 20.37 8.35
C SER A 80 3.87 20.59 7.71
N ASN A 81 3.49 21.87 7.56
CA ASN A 81 2.32 22.25 6.77
C ASN A 81 2.64 22.10 5.26
N PRO A 82 1.85 21.32 4.48
CA PRO A 82 2.06 21.15 3.04
C PRO A 82 2.19 22.47 2.27
N SER A 83 1.46 23.51 2.67
CA SER A 83 1.55 24.84 2.03
C SER A 83 2.93 25.47 2.14
N ARG A 84 3.67 25.19 3.22
CA ARG A 84 5.05 25.68 3.40
C ARG A 84 6.04 24.91 2.55
N LEU A 85 5.79 23.61 2.35
CA LEU A 85 6.64 22.75 1.53
C LEU A 85 6.63 23.12 0.03
N ILE A 86 5.62 23.88 -0.43
CA ILE A 86 5.50 24.35 -1.82
C ILE A 86 6.74 25.15 -2.26
N ALA A 87 7.39 25.88 -1.36
CA ALA A 87 8.54 26.72 -1.66
C ALA A 87 9.84 25.92 -1.94
N PHE A 88 9.87 24.62 -1.67
CA PHE A 88 11.06 23.77 -1.85
C PHE A 88 10.70 22.37 -2.34
N GLN A 89 9.76 22.30 -3.28
CA GLN A 89 9.27 21.06 -3.90
C GLN A 89 10.38 20.19 -4.50
N ASP A 90 11.39 20.77 -5.14
CA ASP A 90 12.56 20.03 -5.65
C ASP A 90 13.24 19.15 -4.59
N SER A 91 13.38 19.69 -3.38
CA SER A 91 14.00 18.97 -2.26
C SER A 91 13.09 17.88 -1.72
N VAL A 92 11.77 18.09 -1.76
CA VAL A 92 10.76 17.08 -1.39
C VAL A 92 10.74 15.94 -2.42
N VAL A 93 10.74 16.26 -3.72
CA VAL A 93 10.83 15.26 -4.80
C VAL A 93 12.09 14.42 -4.65
N SER A 94 13.22 15.07 -4.36
CA SER A 94 14.50 14.39 -4.11
C SER A 94 14.38 13.42 -2.92
N ALA A 95 13.77 13.86 -1.82
CA ALA A 95 13.52 13.01 -0.65
C ALA A 95 12.68 11.79 -1.03
N LEU A 96 11.58 11.98 -1.76
CA LEU A 96 10.70 10.88 -2.18
C LEU A 96 11.41 9.86 -3.07
N HIS A 97 12.24 10.30 -4.02
CA HIS A 97 13.05 9.38 -4.81
C HIS A 97 14.04 8.58 -3.96
N LEU A 98 14.59 9.18 -2.90
CA LEU A 98 15.47 8.46 -1.97
C LEU A 98 14.69 7.48 -1.07
N VAL A 99 13.47 7.83 -0.63
CA VAL A 99 12.58 6.92 0.09
C VAL A 99 12.23 5.71 -0.79
N VAL A 100 11.94 5.93 -2.08
CA VAL A 100 11.67 4.84 -3.04
C VAL A 100 12.86 3.88 -3.19
N LYS A 101 14.10 4.36 -3.08
CA LYS A 101 15.30 3.48 -3.08
C LYS A 101 15.41 2.61 -1.83
N GLY A 102 14.68 2.94 -0.76
CA GLY A 102 14.67 2.24 0.52
C GLY A 102 13.39 1.45 0.80
N LEU A 103 12.58 1.14 -0.22
CA LEU A 103 11.26 0.49 -0.06
C LEU A 103 11.31 -0.90 0.60
N GLU A 104 12.47 -1.54 0.67
CA GLU A 104 12.68 -2.77 1.44
C GLU A 104 12.42 -2.56 2.95
N SER A 105 12.50 -1.31 3.42
CA SER A 105 12.19 -0.96 4.81
C SER A 105 10.70 -0.67 4.99
N PRO A 106 10.02 -1.28 5.97
CA PRO A 106 8.64 -0.93 6.33
C PRO A 106 8.47 0.56 6.68
N LEU A 107 9.52 1.20 7.22
CA LEU A 107 9.52 2.64 7.50
C LEU A 107 9.35 3.49 6.24
N ALA A 108 9.93 3.06 5.11
CA ALA A 108 9.78 3.77 3.84
C ALA A 108 8.33 3.73 3.35
N SER A 109 7.68 2.56 3.46
CA SER A 109 6.25 2.42 3.16
C SER A 109 5.39 3.31 4.04
N ASN A 110 5.64 3.33 5.36
CA ASN A 110 4.88 4.16 6.30
C ASN A 110 5.04 5.67 6.02
N VAL A 111 6.25 6.13 5.73
CA VAL A 111 6.51 7.52 5.34
C VAL A 111 5.67 7.88 4.10
N LEU A 112 5.71 7.04 3.06
CA LEU A 112 4.97 7.27 1.83
C LEU A 112 3.45 7.24 2.07
N VAL A 113 2.92 6.23 2.78
CA VAL A 113 1.50 6.14 3.15
C VAL A 113 1.00 7.43 3.78
N SER A 114 1.78 8.02 4.70
CA SER A 114 1.40 9.25 5.39
C SER A 114 1.46 10.52 4.53
N PHE A 115 2.25 10.50 3.46
CA PHE A 115 2.59 11.70 2.69
C PHE A 115 1.93 11.77 1.32
N ILE A 116 1.73 10.63 0.65
CA ILE A 116 1.11 10.57 -0.69
C ILE A 116 -0.21 11.36 -0.76
N PRO A 117 -1.15 11.26 0.20
CA PRO A 117 -2.41 12.03 0.15
C PRO A 117 -2.20 13.55 0.21
N LYS A 118 -1.07 14.02 0.76
CA LYS A 118 -0.73 15.45 0.88
C LYS A 118 -0.09 16.01 -0.39
N CYS A 119 0.33 15.17 -1.34
CA CYS A 119 1.07 15.59 -2.52
C CYS A 119 0.23 16.35 -3.56
N HIS A 120 -1.10 16.18 -3.58
CA HIS A 120 -1.97 16.79 -4.59
C HIS A 120 -1.91 18.33 -4.63
N SER A 121 -1.67 18.97 -3.48
CA SER A 121 -1.54 20.43 -3.40
C SER A 121 -0.19 20.97 -3.90
N MET A 122 0.76 20.10 -4.24
CA MET A 122 2.14 20.44 -4.58
C MET A 122 2.42 20.04 -6.04
N THR A 123 2.23 20.96 -6.99
CA THR A 123 2.19 20.66 -8.43
C THR A 123 3.39 19.86 -8.95
N GLU A 124 4.62 20.23 -8.61
CA GLU A 124 5.84 19.56 -9.08
C GLU A 124 6.00 18.18 -8.43
N VAL A 125 5.67 18.09 -7.14
CA VAL A 125 5.64 16.80 -6.42
C VAL A 125 4.60 15.89 -7.08
N ASN A 126 3.39 16.38 -7.30
CA ASN A 126 2.30 15.64 -7.91
C ASN A 126 2.64 15.14 -9.34
N GLN A 127 3.32 15.98 -10.12
CA GLN A 127 3.82 15.60 -11.44
C GLN A 127 4.88 14.48 -11.33
N SER A 128 5.82 14.58 -10.37
CA SER A 128 6.83 13.55 -10.12
C SER A 128 6.22 12.24 -9.60
N MET A 129 5.17 12.34 -8.76
CA MET A 129 4.36 11.23 -8.27
C MET A 129 3.78 10.43 -9.42
N THR A 130 3.09 11.13 -10.32
CA THR A 130 2.41 10.53 -11.48
C THR A 130 3.40 9.93 -12.48
N SER A 131 4.50 10.63 -12.76
CA SER A 131 5.41 10.26 -13.84
C SER A 131 6.50 9.27 -13.46
N SER A 132 6.90 9.21 -12.17
CA SER A 132 8.11 8.47 -11.79
C SER A 132 8.05 7.74 -10.46
N ILE A 133 7.48 8.32 -9.40
CA ILE A 133 7.53 7.74 -8.05
C ILE A 133 6.53 6.57 -7.94
N ILE A 134 5.25 6.79 -8.28
CA ILE A 134 4.23 5.72 -8.23
C ILE A 134 4.61 4.55 -9.14
N PRO A 135 5.01 4.75 -10.41
CA PRO A 135 5.47 3.64 -11.26
C PRO A 135 6.63 2.83 -10.64
N LYS A 136 7.58 3.47 -9.96
CA LYS A 136 8.69 2.77 -9.29
C LYS A 136 8.23 1.98 -8.06
N ILE A 137 7.31 2.52 -7.27
CA ILE A 137 6.69 1.81 -6.14
C ILE A 137 5.99 0.55 -6.65
N LEU A 138 5.19 0.67 -7.71
CA LEU A 138 4.44 -0.45 -8.28
C LEU A 138 5.36 -1.50 -8.93
N ALA A 139 6.42 -1.07 -9.61
CA ALA A 139 7.43 -1.96 -10.15
C ALA A 139 8.10 -2.77 -9.03
N HIS A 140 8.55 -2.10 -7.95
CA HIS A 140 9.13 -2.76 -6.78
C HIS A 140 8.16 -3.74 -6.13
N PHE A 141 6.88 -3.35 -5.98
CA PHE A 141 5.85 -4.23 -5.42
C PHE A 141 5.69 -5.51 -6.26
N CYS A 142 5.71 -5.39 -7.60
CA CYS A 142 5.53 -6.51 -8.52
C CYS A 142 6.78 -7.39 -8.72
N GLU A 143 7.99 -6.82 -8.64
CA GLU A 143 9.24 -7.56 -8.88
C GLU A 143 9.56 -8.52 -7.71
N ASN A 144 9.32 -8.06 -6.48
CA ASN A 144 9.61 -8.81 -5.26
C ASN A 144 8.67 -10.02 -5.01
N SER A 145 7.73 -10.32 -5.92
CA SER A 145 6.81 -11.45 -5.77
C SER A 145 7.32 -12.75 -6.41
N GLN A 146 8.40 -12.70 -7.19
CA GLN A 146 8.94 -13.88 -7.89
C GLN A 146 9.80 -14.75 -6.98
N ASP A 147 10.33 -14.20 -5.89
CA ASP A 147 11.10 -14.94 -4.90
C ASP A 147 10.18 -15.56 -3.85
N SER A 148 10.08 -16.89 -3.85
CA SER A 148 9.21 -17.69 -2.96
C SER A 148 9.40 -17.47 -1.45
N ASN A 149 10.45 -16.75 -1.03
CA ASN A 149 10.77 -16.45 0.37
C ASN A 149 10.37 -15.04 0.83
N THR A 150 10.01 -14.13 -0.07
CA THR A 150 9.69 -12.74 0.30
C THR A 150 8.18 -12.59 0.48
N GLN A 151 7.70 -12.77 1.71
CA GLN A 151 6.30 -12.48 2.02
C GLN A 151 6.06 -10.98 2.00
N LYS A 152 4.96 -10.57 1.36
CA LYS A 152 4.48 -9.19 1.39
C LYS A 152 4.08 -8.80 2.81
N SER A 153 4.47 -7.61 3.21
CA SER A 153 4.12 -7.00 4.49
C SER A 153 2.78 -6.26 4.42
N VAL A 154 2.18 -5.97 5.59
CA VAL A 154 0.96 -5.16 5.66
C VAL A 154 1.26 -3.71 5.25
N GLU A 155 2.46 -3.22 5.55
CA GLU A 155 2.94 -1.89 5.21
C GLU A 155 3.09 -1.71 3.70
N GLU A 156 3.59 -2.72 2.97
CA GLU A 156 3.62 -2.71 1.51
C GLU A 156 2.21 -2.69 0.91
N LEU A 157 1.25 -3.44 1.47
CA LEU A 157 -0.14 -3.41 1.02
C LEU A 157 -0.82 -2.07 1.33
N ALA A 158 -0.52 -1.47 2.48
CA ALA A 158 -0.98 -0.14 2.83
C ALA A 158 -0.46 0.91 1.84
N LEU A 159 0.81 0.82 1.46
CA LEU A 159 1.38 1.68 0.43
C LEU A 159 0.68 1.48 -0.92
N LEU A 160 0.48 0.23 -1.34
CA LEU A 160 -0.22 -0.08 -2.58
C LEU A 160 -1.65 0.49 -2.57
N ARG A 161 -2.37 0.33 -1.46
CA ARG A 161 -3.72 0.89 -1.28
C ARG A 161 -3.75 2.38 -1.56
N VAL A 162 -2.89 3.14 -0.87
CA VAL A 162 -2.81 4.60 -1.04
C VAL A 162 -2.40 4.99 -2.46
N CYS A 163 -1.53 4.21 -3.12
CA CYS A 163 -1.20 4.44 -4.54
C CYS A 163 -2.42 4.27 -5.45
N LEU A 164 -3.26 3.25 -5.20
CA LEU A 164 -4.47 3.00 -5.99
C LEU A 164 -5.57 4.03 -5.72
N GLU A 165 -5.73 4.48 -4.46
CA GLU A 165 -6.71 5.49 -4.07
C GLU A 165 -6.35 6.88 -4.62
N GLU A 166 -5.10 7.30 -4.43
CA GLU A 166 -4.68 8.67 -4.73
C GLU A 166 -4.17 8.84 -6.18
N TYR A 167 -3.65 7.76 -6.79
CA TYR A 167 -2.96 7.79 -8.09
C TYR A 167 -3.39 6.64 -9.00
N HIS A 168 -4.71 6.43 -9.14
CA HIS A 168 -5.26 5.36 -9.98
C HIS A 168 -4.74 5.37 -11.44
N GLY A 169 -4.49 6.54 -12.04
CA GLY A 169 -4.02 6.67 -13.43
C GLY A 169 -2.70 5.91 -13.69
N PRO A 170 -1.59 6.28 -13.04
CA PRO A 170 -0.30 5.58 -13.12
C PRO A 170 -0.36 4.07 -12.80
N CYS A 171 -1.34 3.63 -12.01
CA CYS A 171 -1.51 2.23 -11.64
C CYS A 171 -1.99 1.34 -12.79
N GLY A 172 -2.62 1.92 -13.83
CA GLY A 172 -3.28 1.14 -14.89
C GLY A 172 -2.37 0.14 -15.61
N GLN A 173 -1.13 0.54 -15.92
CA GLN A 173 -0.17 -0.33 -16.62
C GLN A 173 0.32 -1.52 -15.76
N PHE A 174 0.05 -1.51 -14.45
CA PHE A 174 0.44 -2.56 -13.52
C PHE A 174 -0.72 -3.46 -13.12
N ARG A 175 -1.97 -3.16 -13.52
CA ARG A 175 -3.18 -3.88 -13.06
C ARG A 175 -3.02 -5.40 -13.13
N ASP A 176 -2.69 -5.94 -14.31
CA ASP A 176 -2.58 -7.39 -14.50
C ASP A 176 -1.43 -8.02 -13.71
N LYS A 177 -0.35 -7.26 -13.48
CA LYS A 177 0.78 -7.70 -12.64
C LYS A 177 0.37 -7.71 -11.17
N LEU A 178 -0.33 -6.68 -10.72
CA LEU A 178 -0.85 -6.59 -9.36
C LEU A 178 -1.84 -7.72 -9.07
N GLU A 179 -2.77 -8.03 -9.99
CA GLU A 179 -3.67 -9.19 -9.85
C GLU A 179 -2.88 -10.48 -9.63
N LYS A 180 -1.85 -10.73 -10.46
CA LYS A 180 -0.99 -11.93 -10.34
C LYS A 180 -0.21 -11.99 -9.02
N VAL A 181 0.10 -10.85 -8.42
CA VAL A 181 0.80 -10.78 -7.12
C VAL A 181 -0.17 -10.97 -5.96
N LEU A 182 -1.36 -10.35 -6.03
CA LEU A 182 -2.31 -10.27 -4.94
C LEU A 182 -3.15 -11.56 -4.79
N VAL A 183 -3.53 -12.21 -5.90
CA VAL A 183 -4.35 -13.43 -5.85
C VAL A 183 -3.69 -14.55 -5.03
N PRO A 184 -2.40 -14.89 -5.21
CA PRO A 184 -1.74 -15.89 -4.38
C PRO A 184 -1.72 -15.56 -2.89
N LEU A 185 -1.76 -14.27 -2.52
CA LEU A 185 -1.75 -13.84 -1.13
C LEU A 185 -3.07 -14.15 -0.41
N LEU A 186 -4.16 -14.45 -1.13
CA LEU A 186 -5.40 -14.99 -0.54
C LEU A 186 -5.18 -16.35 0.12
N ASP A 187 -4.13 -17.08 -0.24
CA ASP A 187 -3.75 -18.32 0.45
C ASP A 187 -2.77 -18.09 1.61
N SER A 188 -2.29 -16.86 1.86
CA SER A 188 -1.35 -16.51 2.94
C SER A 188 -1.83 -16.95 4.33
N GLU A 189 -0.97 -17.42 5.22
CA GLU A 189 -1.37 -17.80 6.59
C GLU A 189 -1.66 -16.58 7.49
N ASN A 190 -1.17 -15.40 7.11
CA ASN A 190 -1.38 -14.17 7.86
C ASN A 190 -2.80 -13.63 7.60
N GLY A 191 -3.69 -13.75 8.60
CA GLY A 191 -5.07 -13.26 8.52
C GLY A 191 -5.17 -11.77 8.27
N ASN A 192 -4.37 -10.96 8.97
CA ASN A 192 -4.36 -9.50 8.81
C ASN A 192 -4.01 -9.07 7.39
N LEU A 193 -3.09 -9.80 6.75
CA LEU A 193 -2.73 -9.57 5.35
C LEU A 193 -3.94 -9.79 4.45
N VAL A 194 -4.69 -10.88 4.66
CA VAL A 194 -5.87 -11.20 3.84
C VAL A 194 -7.01 -10.21 4.05
N ASP A 195 -7.23 -9.77 5.28
CA ASP A 195 -8.23 -8.74 5.57
C ASP A 195 -7.88 -7.45 4.81
N PHE A 196 -6.60 -7.06 4.80
CA PHE A 196 -6.11 -5.90 4.06
C PHE A 196 -6.22 -6.08 2.54
N LEU A 197 -6.04 -7.30 2.01
CA LEU A 197 -6.30 -7.59 0.58
C LEU A 197 -7.77 -7.36 0.20
N GLY A 198 -8.69 -7.59 1.14
CA GLY A 198 -10.10 -7.28 0.95
C GLY A 198 -10.30 -5.80 0.58
N ASP A 199 -9.53 -4.90 1.17
CA ASP A 199 -9.62 -3.46 0.89
C ASP A 199 -8.84 -3.05 -0.37
N VAL A 200 -7.79 -3.79 -0.74
CA VAL A 200 -6.93 -3.47 -1.89
C VAL A 200 -7.48 -4.02 -3.22
N MET A 201 -8.03 -5.24 -3.22
CA MET A 201 -8.47 -5.91 -4.45
C MET A 201 -9.53 -5.10 -5.23
N PRO A 202 -10.61 -4.56 -4.61
CA PRO A 202 -11.60 -3.73 -5.30
C PRO A 202 -10.98 -2.54 -6.04
N LEU A 203 -9.95 -1.92 -5.45
CA LEU A 203 -9.26 -0.76 -6.01
C LEU A 203 -8.54 -1.07 -7.33
N LEU A 204 -8.20 -2.34 -7.61
CA LEU A 204 -7.63 -2.73 -8.90
C LEU A 204 -8.57 -2.44 -10.07
N SER A 205 -9.88 -2.49 -9.84
CA SER A 205 -10.89 -2.17 -10.86
C SER A 205 -10.95 -0.67 -11.17
N TYR A 206 -10.33 0.18 -10.35
CA TYR A 206 -10.17 1.62 -10.61
C TYR A 206 -8.83 1.96 -11.30
N ALA A 207 -7.88 1.01 -11.36
CA ALA A 207 -6.55 1.24 -11.91
C ALA A 207 -6.61 1.61 -13.41
N GLY A 208 -5.92 2.69 -13.77
CA GLY A 208 -5.89 3.25 -15.13
C GLY A 208 -7.03 4.22 -15.43
N GLY A 209 -7.89 4.51 -14.45
CA GLY A 209 -9.03 5.42 -14.60
C GLY A 209 -10.25 4.76 -15.28
N GLY A 210 -11.44 5.33 -15.02
CA GLY A 210 -12.72 4.75 -15.44
C GLY A 210 -13.11 4.95 -16.91
N GLY A 211 -12.30 5.63 -17.72
CA GLY A 211 -12.71 6.10 -19.05
C GLY A 211 -13.83 7.16 -18.97
N GLY A 212 -14.29 7.65 -20.14
CA GLY A 212 -15.45 8.56 -20.17
C GLY A 212 -16.69 7.83 -19.62
N GLY A 213 -17.26 8.33 -18.53
CA GLY A 213 -18.51 7.81 -17.94
C GLY A 213 -18.38 6.60 -17.00
N GLY A 214 -17.17 6.10 -16.72
CA GLY A 214 -16.96 5.00 -15.75
C GLY A 214 -17.25 3.59 -16.28
N GLU A 215 -17.59 3.45 -17.56
CA GLU A 215 -17.95 2.15 -18.18
C GLU A 215 -16.84 1.11 -18.04
N LYS A 216 -15.58 1.53 -18.23
CA LYS A 216 -14.42 0.64 -18.09
C LYS A 216 -14.29 0.13 -16.66
N HIS A 217 -14.49 1.01 -15.69
CA HIS A 217 -14.45 0.64 -14.27
C HIS A 217 -15.54 -0.38 -13.94
N THR A 218 -16.79 -0.12 -14.32
CA THR A 218 -17.91 -1.06 -14.10
C THR A 218 -17.62 -2.43 -14.69
N LYS A 219 -17.07 -2.47 -15.91
CA LYS A 219 -16.67 -3.70 -16.56
C LYS A 219 -15.53 -4.41 -15.81
N ASP A 220 -14.45 -3.70 -15.50
CA ASP A 220 -13.29 -4.25 -14.81
C ASP A 220 -13.63 -4.75 -13.39
N TRP A 221 -14.60 -4.11 -12.73
CA TRP A 221 -15.17 -4.54 -11.47
C TRP A 221 -16.02 -5.81 -11.64
N SER A 222 -16.93 -5.82 -12.62
CA SER A 222 -17.81 -6.96 -12.90
C SER A 222 -17.02 -8.20 -13.31
N ASP A 223 -16.02 -8.03 -14.18
CA ASP A 223 -15.15 -9.11 -14.64
C ASP A 223 -14.40 -9.72 -13.45
N MET A 224 -13.83 -8.89 -12.56
CA MET A 224 -13.11 -9.39 -11.38
C MET A 224 -14.04 -10.07 -10.37
N LEU A 225 -15.22 -9.49 -10.09
CA LEU A 225 -16.21 -10.12 -9.21
C LEU A 225 -16.65 -11.47 -9.77
N THR A 226 -16.87 -11.56 -11.08
CA THR A 226 -17.23 -12.82 -11.75
C THR A 226 -16.14 -13.87 -11.57
N LYS A 227 -14.85 -13.52 -11.75
CA LYS A 227 -13.72 -14.43 -11.47
C LYS A 227 -13.73 -14.93 -10.02
N ILE A 228 -13.96 -14.03 -9.05
CA ILE A 228 -14.01 -14.36 -7.62
C ILE A 228 -15.19 -15.30 -7.33
N LEU A 229 -16.40 -15.00 -7.83
CA LEU A 229 -17.60 -15.82 -7.66
C LEU A 229 -17.42 -17.20 -8.28
N LYS A 230 -16.90 -17.27 -9.52
CA LYS A 230 -16.59 -18.53 -10.19
C LYS A 230 -15.64 -19.40 -9.37
N THR A 231 -14.56 -18.79 -8.87
CA THR A 231 -13.56 -19.47 -8.03
C THR A 231 -14.15 -19.93 -6.69
N THR A 232 -15.03 -19.12 -6.11
CA THR A 232 -15.77 -19.45 -4.88
C THR A 232 -16.67 -20.66 -5.11
N TYR A 233 -17.45 -20.66 -6.20
CA TYR A 233 -18.30 -21.77 -6.58
C TYR A 233 -17.48 -23.06 -6.75
N SER A 234 -16.39 -23.04 -7.52
CA SER A 234 -15.52 -24.20 -7.69
C SER A 234 -14.90 -24.69 -6.38
N THR A 235 -14.59 -23.77 -5.46
CA THR A 235 -14.10 -24.11 -4.11
C THR A 235 -15.19 -24.81 -3.28
N VAL A 236 -16.44 -24.32 -3.33
CA VAL A 236 -17.60 -24.93 -2.66
C VAL A 236 -17.94 -26.29 -3.26
N TYR A 237 -17.95 -26.40 -4.60
CA TYR A 237 -18.17 -27.65 -5.33
C TYR A 237 -17.10 -28.69 -4.99
N THR A 238 -15.85 -28.28 -4.78
CA THR A 238 -14.80 -29.20 -4.31
C THR A 238 -15.09 -29.80 -2.93
N LEU A 239 -15.84 -29.09 -2.07
CA LEU A 239 -16.15 -29.54 -0.71
C LEU A 239 -17.43 -30.37 -0.64
N TYR A 240 -18.46 -29.97 -1.41
CA TYR A 240 -19.80 -30.57 -1.32
C TYR A 240 -20.21 -31.33 -2.58
N GLY A 241 -19.76 -30.89 -3.76
CA GLY A 241 -19.93 -31.54 -5.07
C GLY A 241 -21.26 -32.28 -5.25
N SER A 242 -21.15 -33.54 -5.65
CA SER A 242 -22.27 -34.46 -5.89
C SER A 242 -23.14 -34.76 -4.66
N SER A 243 -22.69 -34.39 -3.47
CA SER A 243 -23.43 -34.61 -2.22
C SER A 243 -24.39 -33.46 -1.90
N CYS A 244 -24.27 -32.31 -2.57
CA CYS A 244 -25.19 -31.19 -2.44
C CYS A 244 -26.05 -31.07 -3.69
N PRO A 245 -27.36 -31.37 -3.64
CA PRO A 245 -28.24 -31.29 -4.80
C PRO A 245 -28.48 -29.86 -5.30
N LEU A 246 -28.09 -28.85 -4.53
CA LEU A 246 -28.16 -27.43 -4.90
C LEU A 246 -26.96 -26.98 -5.75
N LEU A 247 -25.93 -27.81 -5.91
CA LEU A 247 -24.77 -27.47 -6.72
C LEU A 247 -24.82 -28.24 -8.03
N GLU A 248 -24.88 -27.50 -9.12
CA GLU A 248 -24.74 -28.05 -10.45
C GLU A 248 -23.27 -28.40 -10.75
N PRO A 249 -23.00 -29.48 -11.51
CA PRO A 249 -21.65 -29.84 -11.93
C PRO A 249 -20.98 -28.76 -12.79
N GLU A 250 -21.76 -28.04 -13.58
CA GLU A 250 -21.31 -26.91 -14.37
C GLU A 250 -21.30 -25.64 -13.52
N ASN A 251 -20.24 -24.84 -13.64
CA ASN A 251 -20.13 -23.60 -12.88
C ASN A 251 -20.97 -22.52 -13.60
N PRO A 252 -21.96 -21.91 -12.93
CA PRO A 252 -22.91 -20.99 -13.58
C PRO A 252 -22.29 -19.64 -13.95
N PHE A 253 -21.07 -19.34 -13.46
CA PHE A 253 -20.39 -18.09 -13.76
C PHE A 253 -19.52 -18.24 -15.01
N ASP A 254 -19.75 -17.35 -15.99
CA ASP A 254 -18.92 -17.23 -17.18
C ASP A 254 -17.52 -16.67 -16.86
N GLY A 255 -16.58 -16.77 -17.80
CA GLY A 255 -15.22 -16.22 -17.65
C GLY A 255 -14.21 -17.16 -16.99
N GLU A 256 -13.04 -16.62 -16.62
CA GLU A 256 -11.94 -17.40 -16.04
C GLU A 256 -12.01 -17.44 -14.50
N GLU A 257 -11.42 -18.46 -13.89
CA GLU A 257 -11.18 -18.47 -12.45
C GLU A 257 -10.00 -17.55 -12.10
N LEU A 258 -9.86 -17.21 -10.81
CA LEU A 258 -8.71 -16.50 -10.29
C LEU A 258 -7.45 -17.36 -10.45
N SER A 259 -6.67 -17.02 -11.47
CA SER A 259 -5.39 -17.68 -11.74
C SER A 259 -4.37 -17.38 -10.64
N GLY A 260 -3.60 -18.40 -10.21
CA GLY A 260 -2.54 -18.25 -9.21
C GLY A 260 -2.86 -18.76 -7.81
N LEU A 261 -4.11 -19.15 -7.53
CA LEU A 261 -4.42 -19.89 -6.30
C LEU A 261 -3.82 -21.30 -6.35
N LYS A 262 -3.25 -21.76 -5.22
CA LYS A 262 -2.63 -23.08 -5.16
C LYS A 262 -3.69 -24.17 -5.26
N ARG A 263 -3.48 -25.22 -6.04
CA ARG A 263 -4.37 -26.39 -6.00
C ARG A 263 -4.24 -27.06 -4.64
N ILE A 264 -5.36 -27.29 -3.96
CA ILE A 264 -5.36 -28.01 -2.68
C ILE A 264 -5.26 -29.50 -2.98
N THR A 265 -4.05 -30.06 -2.88
CA THR A 265 -3.74 -31.47 -3.15
C THR A 265 -3.55 -32.30 -1.88
N GLU A 266 -3.90 -31.75 -0.72
CA GLU A 266 -3.63 -32.35 0.59
C GLU A 266 -4.32 -33.72 0.74
N PRO A 267 -3.57 -34.82 0.97
CA PRO A 267 -4.15 -36.15 1.12
C PRO A 267 -4.93 -36.31 2.44
N GLN A 268 -4.55 -35.59 3.49
CA GLN A 268 -5.26 -35.68 4.77
C GLN A 268 -6.60 -34.95 4.68
N VAL A 269 -7.70 -35.71 4.79
CA VAL A 269 -9.07 -35.18 4.62
C VAL A 269 -9.35 -33.98 5.52
N LEU A 270 -8.99 -34.06 6.80
CA LEU A 270 -9.23 -32.96 7.76
C LEU A 270 -8.45 -31.70 7.41
N LEU A 271 -7.16 -31.84 7.04
CA LEU A 271 -6.32 -30.72 6.66
C LEU A 271 -6.81 -30.12 5.34
N ARG A 272 -7.13 -30.94 4.34
CA ARG A 272 -7.76 -30.52 3.08
C ARG A 272 -9.05 -29.73 3.32
N MET A 273 -9.94 -30.24 4.15
CA MET A 273 -11.18 -29.53 4.51
C MET A 273 -10.90 -28.19 5.20
N SER A 274 -9.91 -28.14 6.10
CA SER A 274 -9.54 -26.89 6.78
C SER A 274 -8.99 -25.84 5.81
N LEU A 275 -8.18 -26.25 4.81
CA LEU A 275 -7.63 -25.37 3.78
C LEU A 275 -8.74 -24.85 2.85
N ILE A 276 -9.67 -25.72 2.43
CA ILE A 276 -10.80 -25.32 1.59
C ILE A 276 -11.70 -24.32 2.34
N LYS A 277 -12.07 -24.61 3.60
CA LYS A 277 -12.87 -23.70 4.43
C LYS A 277 -12.19 -22.34 4.60
N ARG A 278 -10.87 -22.36 4.83
CA ARG A 278 -10.07 -21.14 4.96
C ARG A 278 -10.07 -20.34 3.67
N ARG A 279 -9.85 -20.97 2.51
CA ARG A 279 -9.94 -20.30 1.20
C ARG A 279 -11.33 -19.71 0.96
N LEU A 280 -12.37 -20.48 1.24
CA LEU A 280 -13.75 -20.03 1.08
C LEU A 280 -14.02 -18.78 1.94
N HIS A 281 -13.64 -18.79 3.21
CA HIS A 281 -13.77 -17.63 4.09
C HIS A 281 -13.10 -16.39 3.50
N ARG A 282 -11.90 -16.54 2.93
CA ARG A 282 -11.13 -15.42 2.39
C ARG A 282 -11.70 -14.87 1.09
N LEU A 283 -12.18 -15.75 0.20
CA LEU A 283 -12.91 -15.33 -0.98
C LEU A 283 -14.19 -14.57 -0.59
N LEU A 284 -14.89 -15.02 0.45
CA LEU A 284 -16.07 -14.32 0.99
C LEU A 284 -15.71 -12.94 1.58
N VAL A 285 -14.56 -12.80 2.25
CA VAL A 285 -14.06 -11.48 2.69
C VAL A 285 -13.87 -10.56 1.49
N VAL A 286 -13.21 -11.01 0.42
CA VAL A 286 -13.02 -10.20 -0.79
C VAL A 286 -14.36 -9.85 -1.44
N ILE A 287 -15.27 -10.81 -1.61
CA ILE A 287 -16.63 -10.55 -2.14
C ILE A 287 -17.32 -9.48 -1.30
N SER A 288 -17.28 -9.59 0.02
CA SER A 288 -17.89 -8.61 0.92
C SER A 288 -17.33 -7.20 0.73
N SER A 289 -16.03 -7.08 0.45
CA SER A 289 -15.42 -5.77 0.15
C SER A 289 -15.84 -5.23 -1.22
N TYR A 290 -15.90 -6.06 -2.26
CA TYR A 290 -16.44 -5.66 -3.57
C TYR A 290 -17.87 -5.15 -3.47
N LEU A 291 -18.71 -5.80 -2.65
CA LEU A 291 -20.10 -5.38 -2.43
C LEU A 291 -20.23 -4.11 -1.59
N ARG A 292 -19.28 -3.84 -0.68
CA ARG A 292 -19.27 -2.63 0.16
C ARG A 292 -18.86 -1.36 -0.58
N GLU A 293 -17.99 -1.48 -1.58
CA GLU A 293 -17.58 -0.32 -2.40
C GLU A 293 -18.70 0.23 -3.29
N ILE A 294 -19.81 -0.50 -3.47
CA ILE A 294 -20.95 -0.06 -4.26
C ILE A 294 -21.96 0.73 -3.40
N ASN A 295 -22.36 1.92 -3.87
CA ASN A 295 -23.66 2.52 -3.53
C ASN A 295 -24.76 1.69 -4.20
N ILE A 296 -25.29 0.72 -3.45
CA ILE A 296 -26.20 -0.35 -3.89
C ILE A 296 -27.56 0.22 -4.26
N ILE A 297 -27.95 0.14 -5.55
CA ILE A 297 -29.36 -0.13 -5.93
C ILE A 297 -29.45 -1.07 -7.15
N LEU A 298 -28.60 -0.97 -8.18
CA LEU A 298 -28.87 -1.65 -9.45
C LEU A 298 -28.21 -3.03 -9.64
N VAL A 299 -26.93 -3.18 -9.29
CA VAL A 299 -26.15 -4.40 -9.61
C VAL A 299 -26.44 -5.58 -8.67
N ILE A 300 -26.81 -5.29 -7.42
CA ILE A 300 -27.16 -6.34 -6.44
C ILE A 300 -28.40 -7.12 -6.88
N SER A 301 -29.34 -6.50 -7.61
CA SER A 301 -30.52 -7.21 -8.08
C SER A 301 -30.18 -8.33 -9.07
N GLU A 302 -29.16 -8.15 -9.91
CA GLU A 302 -28.85 -9.09 -10.98
C GLU A 302 -27.91 -10.21 -10.50
N CYS A 303 -26.90 -9.88 -9.68
CA CYS A 303 -26.01 -10.87 -9.08
C CYS A 303 -26.68 -11.70 -7.98
N LEU A 304 -27.56 -11.13 -7.15
CA LEU A 304 -28.32 -11.92 -6.17
C LEU A 304 -29.38 -12.79 -6.85
N PHE A 305 -29.95 -12.34 -7.96
CA PHE A 305 -30.91 -13.15 -8.72
C PHE A 305 -30.25 -14.37 -9.39
N GLN A 306 -28.96 -14.31 -9.73
CA GLN A 306 -28.20 -15.46 -10.20
C GLN A 306 -27.67 -16.37 -9.08
N LEU A 307 -27.58 -15.90 -7.84
CA LEU A 307 -27.16 -16.70 -6.69
C LEU A 307 -28.34 -17.41 -5.98
N LEU A 308 -29.57 -16.93 -6.20
CA LEU A 308 -30.80 -17.42 -5.56
C LEU A 308 -31.73 -18.21 -6.49
N ASN A 309 -31.38 -18.29 -7.79
CA ASN A 309 -32.01 -19.19 -8.76
C ASN A 309 -30.99 -20.25 -9.20
#